data_AF-Q1PE75-F1
#
_entry.id   AF-Q1PE75-F1
#
_cell.length_a   1.000
_cell.length_b   1.000
_cell.length_c   1.000
_cell.angle_alpha   90.00
_cell.angle_beta   90.00
_cell.angle_gamma   90.00
#
_symmetry.space_group_name_H-M   'P 1'
#
loop_
_entity.id
_entity.type
_entity.pdbx_description
1 polymer ?
#
loop_
_entity_poly.entity_id
_entity_poly.type
_entity_poly.pdbx_seq_one_letter_code
_entity_poly.pdbx_strand_id
1 'polypeptide(L)'
;MNLTSKRLYLLFLFALLKGASVGPMIMLVIDFDSSVLVTAFVGTAVAFVCFSAAAMLATRREYLYHGASLACCMSILWWVQIASSIFGGSTTVVKFELYFGLLIFVGYIVVDTQMITEKAHHGDMDYVQHSFTFFTDFASLFVQILVLNMFRKMKKGRKDRRN
;
A
#
# COMPACT_ATOMS: atom_id res chain seq x y z
N MET A 1 -13.52 32.09 -7.33
CA MET A 1 -12.60 30.98 -6.98
C MET A 1 -12.83 29.86 -7.98
N ASN A 2 -11.85 29.60 -8.86
CA ASN A 2 -11.96 28.60 -9.94
C ASN A 2 -12.22 27.20 -9.36
N LEU A 3 -13.01 26.38 -10.05
CA LEU A 3 -13.36 25.01 -9.60
C LEU A 3 -12.11 24.18 -9.23
N THR A 4 -11.01 24.37 -9.98
CA THR A 4 -9.71 23.72 -9.74
C THR A 4 -9.09 24.11 -8.40
N SER A 5 -9.14 25.38 -8.01
CA SER A 5 -8.60 25.87 -6.72
C SER A 5 -9.40 25.33 -5.53
N LYS A 6 -10.72 25.16 -5.68
CA LYS A 6 -11.57 24.50 -4.67
C LYS A 6 -11.22 23.03 -4.49
N ARG A 7 -11.05 22.29 -5.59
CA ARG A 7 -10.61 20.88 -5.58
C ARG A 7 -9.25 20.74 -4.90
N LEU A 8 -8.27 21.56 -5.31
CA LEU A 8 -6.94 21.61 -4.70
C LEU A 8 -7.00 21.79 -3.18
N TYR A 9 -7.74 22.80 -2.70
CA TYR A 9 -7.86 23.07 -1.28
C TYR A 9 -8.47 21.89 -0.51
N LEU A 10 -9.51 21.25 -1.06
CA LEU A 10 -10.14 20.06 -0.47
C LEU A 10 -9.17 18.87 -0.41
N LEU A 11 -8.37 18.66 -1.46
CA LEU A 11 -7.36 17.60 -1.50
C LEU A 11 -6.25 17.85 -0.47
N PHE A 12 -5.75 19.08 -0.35
CA PHE A 12 -4.76 19.43 0.68
C PHE A 12 -5.31 19.25 2.10
N LEU A 13 -6.56 19.69 2.35
CA LEU A 13 -7.21 19.50 3.64
C LEU A 13 -7.38 18.00 3.96
N PHE A 14 -7.78 17.19 2.98
CA PHE A 14 -7.86 15.75 3.15
C PHE A 14 -6.50 15.13 3.46
N ALA A 15 -5.44 15.51 2.73
CA ALA A 15 -4.09 15.04 2.98
C ALA A 15 -3.61 15.39 4.40
N LEU A 16 -3.89 16.61 4.86
CA LEU A 16 -3.59 17.04 6.24
C LEU A 16 -4.36 16.23 7.28
N LEU A 17 -5.67 16.02 7.09
CA LEU A 17 -6.48 15.21 8.00
C LEU A 17 -6.03 13.75 8.02
N LYS A 18 -5.65 13.20 6.88
CA LYS A 18 -5.08 11.85 6.76
C LYS A 18 -3.77 11.75 7.55
N GLY A 19 -2.87 12.73 7.40
CA GLY A 19 -1.62 12.81 8.16
C GLY A 19 -1.87 12.93 9.67
N ALA A 20 -2.80 13.79 10.09
CA ALA A 20 -3.18 13.95 11.49
C ALA A 20 -3.75 12.66 12.10
N SER A 21 -4.53 11.89 11.33
CA SER A 21 -5.06 10.60 11.76
C SER A 21 -3.97 9.51 11.91
N VAL A 22 -2.90 9.58 11.11
CA VAL A 22 -1.78 8.62 11.18
C VAL A 22 -0.76 9.04 12.26
N GLY A 23 -0.74 10.30 12.68
CA GLY A 23 0.16 10.82 13.71
C GLY A 23 0.20 9.99 15.01
N PRO A 24 -0.94 9.67 15.66
CA PRO A 24 -0.97 8.84 16.86
C PRO A 24 -0.38 7.44 16.66
N MET A 25 -0.58 6.84 15.48
CA MET A 25 0.01 5.55 15.11
C MET A 25 1.53 5.64 15.03
N ILE A 26 2.06 6.72 14.44
CA ILE A 26 3.51 6.95 14.36
C ILE A 26 4.11 7.15 15.77
N MET A 27 3.46 7.93 16.64
CA MET A 27 3.93 8.11 18.01
C MET A 27 4.02 6.78 18.77
N LEU A 28 2.99 5.93 18.65
CA LEU A 28 3.00 4.59 19.26
C LEU A 28 4.14 3.71 18.73
N VAL A 29 4.49 3.82 17.44
CA VAL A 29 5.62 3.10 16.87
C VAL A 29 6.96 3.65 17.38
N ILE A 30 7.09 4.97 17.51
CA ILE A 30 8.32 5.61 18.03
C ILE A 30 8.56 5.18 19.48
N ASP A 31 7.51 5.18 20.31
CA ASP A 31 7.58 4.74 21.71
C ASP A 31 7.92 3.26 21.84
N PHE A 32 7.46 2.43 20.90
CA PHE A 32 7.82 1.02 20.85
C PHE A 32 9.26 0.81 20.40
N ASP A 33 9.61 1.29 19.20
CA ASP A 33 10.96 1.26 18.65
C ASP A 33 11.09 2.13 17.39
N SER A 34 11.93 3.17 17.44
CA SER A 34 12.15 4.11 16.34
C SER A 34 12.75 3.49 15.07
N SER A 35 13.45 2.36 15.16
CA SER A 35 14.01 1.66 13.99
C SER A 35 12.91 1.05 13.11
N VAL A 36 11.75 0.71 13.68
CA VAL A 36 10.58 0.20 12.93
C VAL A 36 10.06 1.26 11.97
N LEU A 37 10.03 2.52 12.40
CA LEU A 37 9.56 3.64 11.58
C LEU A 37 10.49 3.85 10.37
N VAL A 38 11.80 3.91 10.59
CA VAL A 38 12.79 4.12 9.52
C VAL A 38 12.77 2.98 8.52
N THR A 39 12.76 1.73 9.01
CA THR A 39 12.72 0.55 8.13
C THR A 39 11.41 0.43 7.35
N ALA A 40 10.29 0.86 7.94
CA ALA A 40 9.01 0.93 7.23
C ALA A 40 9.04 1.99 6.13
N PHE A 41 9.50 3.21 6.44
CA PHE A 41 9.57 4.31 5.47
C PHE A 41 10.47 3.97 4.27
N VAL A 42 11.68 3.48 4.52
CA VAL A 42 12.61 3.06 3.46
C VAL A 42 12.03 1.90 2.65
N GLY A 43 11.42 0.91 3.32
CA GLY A 43 10.76 -0.21 2.65
C GLY A 43 9.63 0.24 1.72
N THR A 44 8.79 1.17 2.16
CA THR A 44 7.72 1.76 1.34
C THR A 44 8.27 2.54 0.16
N ALA A 45 9.29 3.39 0.36
CA ALA A 45 9.88 4.18 -0.71
C ALA A 45 10.48 3.29 -1.81
N VAL A 46 11.25 2.26 -1.44
CA VAL A 46 11.84 1.31 -2.39
C VAL A 46 10.74 0.52 -3.12
N ALA A 47 9.74 0.00 -2.40
CA ALA A 47 8.65 -0.75 -3.01
C ALA A 47 7.85 0.13 -3.98
N PHE A 48 7.45 1.32 -3.56
CA PHE A 48 6.69 2.27 -4.36
C PHE A 48 7.44 2.63 -5.64
N VAL A 49 8.71 3.04 -5.55
CA VAL A 49 9.53 3.37 -6.72
C VAL A 49 9.69 2.17 -7.65
N CYS A 50 9.97 0.98 -7.12
CA CYS A 50 10.17 -0.23 -7.91
C CYS A 50 8.89 -0.62 -8.67
N PHE A 51 7.74 -0.69 -7.99
CA PHE A 51 6.47 -1.09 -8.60
C PHE A 51 5.90 -0.02 -9.54
N SER A 52 6.00 1.26 -9.19
CA SER A 52 5.59 2.35 -10.09
C SER A 52 6.49 2.41 -11.34
N ALA A 53 7.81 2.23 -11.21
CA ALA A 53 8.71 2.18 -12.35
C ALA A 53 8.45 0.95 -13.25
N ALA A 54 8.22 -0.23 -12.66
CA ALA A 54 7.86 -1.44 -13.40
C ALA A 54 6.54 -1.26 -14.17
N ALA A 55 5.54 -0.64 -13.55
CA ALA A 55 4.27 -0.30 -14.19
C ALA A 55 4.47 0.69 -15.36
N MET A 56 5.27 1.74 -15.18
CA MET A 56 5.55 2.71 -16.25
C MET A 56 6.31 2.09 -17.44
N LEU A 57 7.27 1.20 -17.18
CA LEU A 57 8.08 0.56 -18.21
C LEU A 57 7.33 -0.53 -19.01
N ALA A 58 6.27 -1.10 -18.46
CA ALA A 58 5.46 -2.14 -19.11
C ALA A 58 4.53 -1.62 -20.25
N THR A 59 4.69 -0.37 -20.67
CA THR A 59 3.77 0.35 -21.57
C THR A 59 3.95 0.02 -23.06
N ARG A 60 3.57 -1.19 -23.49
CA ARG A 60 3.16 -1.44 -24.90
C ARG A 60 2.26 -2.67 -25.07
N ARG A 61 1.02 -2.41 -25.48
CA ARG A 61 0.11 -3.22 -26.34
C ARG A 61 -0.69 -4.44 -25.83
N GLU A 62 -0.70 -4.85 -24.57
CA GLU A 62 -1.45 -6.05 -24.17
C GLU A 62 -2.51 -5.83 -23.07
N TYR A 63 -3.69 -5.34 -23.49
CA TYR A 63 -4.92 -5.29 -22.69
C TYR A 63 -5.46 -6.68 -22.23
N LEU A 64 -4.78 -7.80 -22.52
CA LEU A 64 -5.25 -9.15 -22.19
C LEU A 64 -4.46 -9.86 -21.06
N TYR A 65 -3.29 -9.36 -20.66
CA TYR A 65 -2.43 -10.03 -19.66
C TYR A 65 -2.57 -9.49 -18.22
N HIS A 66 -3.09 -8.27 -18.04
CA HIS A 66 -3.27 -7.66 -16.71
C HIS A 66 -4.56 -8.10 -16.00
N GLY A 67 -5.54 -8.67 -16.71
CA GLY A 67 -6.66 -9.40 -16.10
C GLY A 67 -6.24 -10.77 -15.55
N ALA A 68 -5.32 -11.45 -16.23
CA ALA A 68 -4.83 -12.77 -15.85
C ALA A 68 -3.96 -12.75 -14.60
N SER A 69 -3.11 -11.74 -14.41
CA SER A 69 -2.29 -11.60 -13.19
C SER A 69 -3.11 -11.28 -11.94
N LEU A 70 -4.13 -10.41 -12.08
CA LEU A 70 -5.11 -10.12 -11.02
C LEU A 70 -5.99 -11.34 -10.72
N ALA A 71 -6.48 -12.07 -11.73
CA ALA A 71 -7.25 -13.30 -11.55
C ALA A 71 -6.44 -14.45 -10.92
N CYS A 72 -5.15 -14.58 -11.27
CA CYS A 72 -4.24 -15.53 -10.62
C CYS A 72 -3.99 -15.17 -9.15
N CYS A 73 -3.82 -13.89 -8.82
CA CYS A 73 -3.77 -13.45 -7.43
C CYS A 73 -5.09 -13.76 -6.71
N MET A 74 -6.25 -13.40 -7.29
CA MET A 74 -7.57 -13.62 -6.68
C MET A 74 -7.89 -15.12 -6.47
N SER A 75 -7.47 -15.98 -7.39
CA SER A 75 -7.60 -17.45 -7.32
C SER A 75 -6.78 -18.04 -6.17
N ILE A 76 -5.52 -17.63 -6.03
CA ILE A 76 -4.64 -18.06 -4.93
C ILE A 76 -5.22 -17.62 -3.59
N LEU A 77 -5.79 -16.41 -3.52
CA LEU A 77 -6.44 -15.87 -2.33
C LEU A 77 -7.70 -16.66 -1.95
N TRP A 78 -8.49 -17.07 -2.94
CA TRP A 78 -9.67 -17.91 -2.74
C TRP A 78 -9.29 -19.29 -2.15
N TRP A 79 -8.25 -19.93 -2.68
CA TRP A 79 -7.74 -21.20 -2.16
C TRP A 79 -7.16 -21.10 -0.74
N VAL A 80 -6.50 -19.98 -0.41
CA VAL A 80 -5.96 -19.75 0.94
C VAL A 80 -7.08 -19.46 1.96
N GLN A 81 -8.19 -18.82 1.55
CA GLN A 81 -9.35 -18.62 2.43
C GLN A 81 -10.07 -19.94 2.76
N ILE A 82 -10.22 -20.84 1.78
CA ILE A 82 -10.73 -22.20 2.01
C ILE A 82 -9.81 -22.97 2.96
N ALA A 83 -8.50 -22.93 2.72
CA ALA A 83 -7.52 -23.58 3.57
C ALA A 83 -7.52 -22.99 5.00
N SER A 84 -7.63 -21.67 5.15
CA SER A 84 -7.66 -20.99 6.45
C SER A 84 -8.95 -21.27 7.24
N SER A 85 -10.10 -21.35 6.55
CA SER A 85 -11.39 -21.71 7.16
C SER A 85 -11.41 -23.15 7.69
N ILE A 86 -10.61 -24.04 7.10
CA ILE A 86 -10.49 -25.43 7.53
C ILE A 86 -9.47 -25.59 8.68
N PHE A 87 -8.43 -24.74 8.74
CA PHE A 87 -7.28 -24.95 9.64
C PHE A 87 -7.20 -24.09 10.92
N GLY A 88 -8.03 -23.05 11.10
CA GLY A 88 -8.31 -22.43 12.41
C GLY A 88 -7.18 -21.63 13.12
N GLY A 89 -7.43 -20.32 13.34
CA GLY A 89 -7.09 -19.58 14.58
C GLY A 89 -5.67 -19.63 15.19
N SER A 90 -4.61 -19.29 14.44
CA SER A 90 -3.24 -19.14 14.98
C SER A 90 -2.55 -17.87 14.47
N THR A 91 -1.38 -17.50 15.01
CA THR A 91 -0.53 -16.35 14.61
C THR A 91 -0.28 -16.26 13.09
N THR A 92 -0.55 -17.34 12.37
CA THR A 92 -0.57 -17.47 10.92
C THR A 92 -1.69 -16.65 10.26
N VAL A 93 -2.88 -16.54 10.87
CA VAL A 93 -4.03 -15.77 10.37
C VAL A 93 -3.72 -14.27 10.37
N VAL A 94 -3.19 -13.73 11.48
CA VAL A 94 -2.78 -12.32 11.56
C VAL A 94 -1.64 -12.00 10.58
N LYS A 95 -0.68 -12.92 10.41
CA LYS A 95 0.36 -12.77 9.38
C LYS A 95 -0.25 -12.74 7.98
N PHE A 96 -1.17 -13.64 7.69
CA PHE A 96 -1.84 -13.71 6.40
C PHE A 96 -2.58 -12.40 6.10
N GLU A 97 -3.34 -11.87 7.05
CA GLU A 97 -4.03 -10.58 6.91
C GLU A 97 -3.07 -9.41 6.62
N LEU A 98 -1.92 -9.35 7.31
CA LEU A 98 -0.91 -8.31 7.09
C LEU A 98 -0.23 -8.41 5.70
N TYR A 99 0.12 -9.62 5.25
CA TYR A 99 0.70 -9.83 3.91
C TYR A 99 -0.35 -9.67 2.80
N PHE A 100 -1.61 -10.00 3.08
CA PHE A 100 -2.73 -9.80 2.18
C PHE A 100 -3.01 -8.32 1.94
N GLY A 101 -3.07 -7.52 3.01
CA GLY A 101 -3.20 -6.08 2.88
C GLY A 101 -2.05 -5.47 2.08
N LEU A 102 -0.82 -5.97 2.26
CA LEU A 102 0.33 -5.54 1.46
C LEU A 102 0.13 -5.83 -0.04
N LEU A 103 -0.37 -7.01 -0.41
CA LEU A 103 -0.64 -7.40 -1.80
C LEU A 103 -1.69 -6.47 -2.42
N ILE A 104 -2.77 -6.18 -1.69
CA ILE A 104 -3.81 -5.25 -2.14
C ILE A 104 -3.24 -3.85 -2.40
N PHE A 105 -2.44 -3.30 -1.48
CA PHE A 105 -1.87 -1.96 -1.66
C PHE A 105 -0.87 -1.88 -2.82
N VAL A 106 -0.05 -2.92 -3.02
CA VAL A 106 0.82 -3.00 -4.20
C VAL A 106 0.00 -3.09 -5.49
N GLY A 107 -1.11 -3.85 -5.46
CA GLY A 107 -2.07 -3.93 -6.56
C GLY A 107 -2.68 -2.57 -6.91
N TYR A 108 -3.11 -1.79 -5.91
CA TYR A 108 -3.61 -0.43 -6.11
C TYR A 108 -2.56 0.46 -6.79
N ILE A 109 -1.33 0.51 -6.28
CA ILE A 109 -0.24 1.31 -6.88
C ILE A 109 -0.04 0.96 -8.36
N VAL A 110 -0.05 -0.32 -8.72
CA VAL A 110 0.11 -0.74 -10.12
C VAL A 110 -1.07 -0.28 -10.97
N VAL A 111 -2.31 -0.51 -10.51
CA VAL A 111 -3.52 -0.08 -11.23
C VAL A 111 -3.56 1.44 -11.41
N ASP A 112 -3.30 2.20 -10.34
CA ASP A 112 -3.31 3.66 -10.36
C ASP A 112 -2.20 4.21 -11.27
N THR A 113 -0.99 3.63 -11.24
CA THR A 113 0.10 4.01 -12.15
C THR A 113 -0.29 3.78 -13.62
N GLN A 114 -0.97 2.67 -13.93
CA GLN A 114 -1.46 2.39 -15.30
C GLN A 114 -2.51 3.41 -15.74
N MET A 115 -3.54 3.63 -14.91
CA MET A 115 -4.64 4.56 -15.21
C MET A 115 -4.15 6.00 -15.41
N ILE A 116 -3.16 6.44 -14.62
CA ILE A 116 -2.53 7.76 -14.76
C ILE A 116 -1.76 7.84 -16.08
N THR A 117 -1.00 6.80 -16.42
CA THR A 117 -0.21 6.76 -17.66
C THR A 117 -1.08 6.72 -18.91
N GLU A 118 -2.21 6.01 -18.86
CA GLU A 118 -3.21 5.94 -19.92
C GLU A 118 -3.91 7.30 -20.12
N LYS A 119 -4.35 7.94 -19.03
CA LYS A 119 -4.94 9.29 -19.08
C LYS A 119 -3.97 10.32 -19.65
N ALA A 120 -2.69 10.24 -19.26
CA ALA A 120 -1.65 11.10 -19.81
C ALA A 120 -1.43 10.88 -21.32
N HIS A 121 -1.52 9.63 -21.80
CA HIS A 121 -1.44 9.33 -23.25
C HIS A 121 -2.67 9.83 -24.02
N HIS A 122 -3.84 9.85 -23.40
CA HIS A 122 -5.07 10.38 -23.98
C HIS A 122 -5.20 11.91 -23.87
N GLY A 123 -4.19 12.60 -23.33
CA GLY A 123 -4.13 14.06 -23.25
C GLY A 123 -4.85 14.66 -22.04
N ASP A 124 -5.34 13.85 -21.10
CA ASP A 124 -5.88 14.30 -19.81
C ASP A 124 -4.73 14.41 -18.80
N MET A 125 -4.25 15.64 -18.60
CA MET A 125 -3.08 15.95 -17.76
C MET A 125 -3.50 16.61 -16.44
N ASP A 126 -4.48 16.05 -15.71
CA ASP A 126 -4.86 16.52 -14.37
C ASP A 126 -3.79 16.11 -13.34
N TYR A 127 -2.61 16.76 -13.42
CA TYR A 127 -1.43 16.50 -12.58
C TYR A 127 -1.73 16.57 -11.08
N VAL A 128 -2.70 17.40 -10.70
CA VAL A 128 -3.12 17.57 -9.31
C VAL A 128 -3.77 16.29 -8.79
N GLN A 129 -4.74 15.77 -9.54
CA GLN A 129 -5.43 14.55 -9.18
C GLN A 129 -4.48 13.35 -9.20
N HIS A 130 -3.62 13.26 -10.21
CA HIS A 130 -2.63 12.19 -10.32
C HIS A 130 -1.63 12.16 -9.15
N SER A 131 -1.09 13.34 -8.79
CA SER A 131 -0.16 13.45 -7.66
C SER A 131 -0.83 13.09 -6.33
N PHE A 132 -2.11 13.49 -6.17
CA PHE A 132 -2.87 13.17 -4.97
C PHE A 132 -3.15 11.66 -4.84
N THR A 133 -3.52 10.98 -5.93
CA THR A 133 -3.68 9.52 -5.96
C THR A 133 -2.38 8.83 -5.53
N PHE A 134 -1.24 9.20 -6.14
CA PHE A 134 0.05 8.64 -5.73
C PHE A 134 0.39 8.89 -4.26
N PHE A 135 0.05 10.07 -3.73
CA PHE A 135 0.25 10.38 -2.31
C PHE A 135 -0.60 9.49 -1.40
N THR A 136 -1.88 9.28 -1.74
CA THR A 136 -2.77 8.42 -0.93
C THR A 136 -2.35 6.95 -0.96
N ASP A 137 -1.84 6.48 -2.09
CA ASP A 137 -1.37 5.10 -2.24
C ASP A 137 -0.08 4.89 -1.45
N PHE A 138 0.86 5.83 -1.55
CA PHE A 138 2.09 5.83 -0.76
C PHE A 138 1.79 5.83 0.74
N ALA A 139 0.91 6.72 1.20
CA ALA A 139 0.55 6.82 2.61
C ALA A 139 -0.12 5.52 3.13
N SER A 140 -0.94 4.88 2.29
CA SER A 140 -1.62 3.64 2.67
C SER A 140 -0.65 2.45 2.71
N LEU A 141 0.25 2.33 1.73
CA LEU A 141 1.32 1.34 1.73
C LEU A 141 2.28 1.55 2.91
N PHE A 142 2.58 2.80 3.28
CA PHE A 142 3.39 3.13 4.44
C PHE A 142 2.80 2.59 5.74
N VAL A 143 1.52 2.89 6.01
CA VAL A 143 0.83 2.39 7.21
C VAL A 143 0.83 0.86 7.25
N GLN A 144 0.58 0.20 6.11
CA GLN A 144 0.59 -1.27 6.06
C GLN A 144 1.96 -1.86 6.40
N ILE A 145 3.03 -1.32 5.82
CA ILE A 145 4.41 -1.79 6.08
C ILE A 145 4.82 -1.47 7.53
N LEU A 146 4.37 -0.35 8.09
CA LEU A 146 4.60 0.04 9.47
C LEU A 146 4.01 -0.99 10.46
N VAL A 147 2.74 -1.34 10.27
CA VAL A 147 2.06 -2.36 11.09
C VAL A 147 2.72 -3.74 10.93
N LEU A 148 3.10 -4.11 9.71
CA LEU A 148 3.83 -5.35 9.44
C LEU A 148 5.17 -5.42 10.20
N ASN A 149 5.97 -4.36 10.14
CA ASN A 149 7.26 -4.30 10.82
C ASN A 149 7.11 -4.31 12.34
N MET A 150 6.12 -3.60 12.88
CA MET A 150 5.79 -3.62 14.31
C MET A 150 5.42 -5.04 14.77
N PHE A 151 4.50 -5.71 14.06
CA PHE A 151 4.09 -7.07 14.41
C PHE A 151 5.25 -8.06 14.33
N ARG A 152 6.12 -7.92 13.33
CA ARG A 152 7.34 -8.73 13.17
C ARG A 152 8.30 -8.56 14.35
N LYS A 153 8.50 -7.33 14.82
CA LYS A 153 9.41 -7.02 15.94
C LYS A 153 8.86 -7.47 17.29
N MET A 154 7.57 -7.28 17.53
CA MET A 154 6.87 -7.80 18.73
C MET A 154 7.00 -9.33 18.84
N LYS A 155 6.83 -10.05 17.73
CA LYS A 155 6.98 -11.52 17.72
C LYS A 155 8.41 -11.97 18.00
N LYS A 156 9.42 -11.25 17.49
CA LYS A 156 10.84 -11.56 17.75
C LYS A 156 11.16 -11.43 19.24
N GLY A 157 10.75 -10.32 19.87
CA GLY A 157 10.97 -10.12 21.32
C GLY A 157 10.28 -11.16 22.21
N ARG A 158 9.11 -11.68 21.80
CA ARG A 158 8.42 -12.76 22.54
C ARG A 158 9.13 -14.11 22.41
N LYS A 159 9.84 -14.35 21.30
CA LYS A 159 10.61 -15.59 21.09
C LYS A 159 11.90 -15.59 21.92
N ASP A 160 12.60 -14.47 22.00
CA ASP A 160 13.83 -14.34 22.80
C ASP A 160 13.58 -14.47 24.31
N ARG A 161 12.40 -14.12 24.81
CA ARG A 161 12.02 -14.32 26.23
C ARG A 161 11.62 -15.76 26.59
N ARG A 162 11.46 -16.64 25.59
CA ARG A 162 10.95 -18.01 25.78
C ARG A 162 12.04 -19.07 25.59
N ASN A 163 13.24 -18.65 25.18
CA ASN A 163 14.46 -19.43 25.13
C ASN A 163 15.37 -18.98 26.27
#